data_AF-A0A952HMY8-F1
#
_entry.id   AF-A0A952HMY8-F1
#
_cell.length_a   1.000
_cell.length_b   1.000
_cell.length_c   1.000
_cell.angle_alpha   90.00
_cell.angle_beta   90.00
_cell.angle_gamma   90.00
#
_symmetry.space_group_name_H-M   'P 1'
#
loop_
_entity.id
_entity.type
_entity.pdbx_description
1 polymer ?
#
loop_
_entity_poly.entity_id
_entity_poly.type
_entity_poly.pdbx_seq_one_letter_code
_entity_poly.pdbx_strand_id
1 'polypeptide(L)'
;AHRIEVGMMPACVVACPTHANIFGDLDDPESEISKYLKEHRDVMVRKPELNTKPKHFYVRGSTVALDPLASERPEGYTLFTEVKFLDHIGGH
;
A
#
# COMPACT_ATOMS: atom_id res chain seq x y z
N ALA A 1 11.24 -10.30 19.74
CA ALA A 1 10.68 -9.04 20.26
C ALA A 1 10.26 -8.18 19.07
N HIS A 2 8.99 -7.79 19.03
CA HIS A 2 8.43 -6.94 17.97
C HIS A 2 8.69 -5.47 18.33
N ARG A 3 9.16 -4.65 17.39
CA ARG A 3 9.65 -3.27 17.67
C ARG A 3 8.63 -2.39 18.39
N ILE A 4 7.35 -2.56 18.07
CA ILE A 4 6.26 -1.80 18.70
C ILE A 4 6.12 -2.12 20.19
N GLU A 5 6.36 -3.37 20.60
CA GLU A 5 6.23 -3.81 22.01
C GLU A 5 7.22 -3.10 22.92
N VAL A 6 8.35 -2.63 22.37
CA VAL A 6 9.39 -1.88 23.10
C VAL A 6 9.33 -0.38 22.84
N GLY A 7 8.20 0.12 22.33
CA GLY A 7 7.99 1.55 22.06
C GLY A 7 8.76 2.10 20.86
N MET A 8 9.29 1.23 19.99
CA MET A 8 9.96 1.66 18.77
C MET A 8 9.01 1.65 17.57
N MET A 9 9.21 2.58 16.64
CA MET A 9 8.50 2.63 15.37
C MET A 9 8.85 1.42 14.46
N PRO A 10 7.94 1.02 13.54
CA PRO A 10 8.20 -0.03 12.56
C PRO A 10 9.42 0.28 11.69
N ALA A 11 10.13 -0.76 11.24
CA ALA A 11 11.32 -0.59 10.42
C ALA A 11 11.05 0.17 9.11
N CYS A 12 9.92 -0.12 8.43
CA CYS A 12 9.55 0.56 7.19
C CYS A 12 9.23 2.06 7.37
N VAL A 13 8.83 2.48 8.57
CA VAL A 13 8.60 3.89 8.88
C VAL A 13 9.93 4.58 9.12
N VAL A 14 10.79 3.99 9.97
CA VAL A 14 12.11 4.55 10.30
C VAL A 14 13.05 4.59 9.08
N ALA A 15 12.98 3.58 8.22
CA ALA A 15 13.85 3.48 7.05
C ALA A 15 13.42 4.39 5.89
N CYS A 16 12.22 5.00 5.94
CA CYS A 16 11.70 5.80 4.84
C CYS A 16 12.33 7.20 4.85
N PRO A 17 13.20 7.55 3.87
CA PRO A 17 13.88 8.84 3.88
C PRO A 17 12.94 10.02 3.60
N THR A 18 11.83 9.76 2.89
CA THR A 18 10.84 10.76 2.50
C THR A 18 9.67 10.85 3.48
N HIS A 19 9.67 10.07 4.55
CA HIS A 19 8.59 10.04 5.54
C HIS A 19 7.20 9.75 4.94
N ALA A 20 7.14 8.90 3.91
CA ALA A 20 5.89 8.54 3.23
C ALA A 20 4.95 7.65 4.05
N ASN A 21 5.47 7.02 5.12
CA ASN A 21 4.70 6.14 5.98
C ASN A 21 4.40 6.83 7.31
N ILE A 22 3.12 6.98 7.65
CA ILE A 22 2.66 7.49 8.95
C ILE A 22 2.10 6.30 9.73
N PHE A 23 2.53 6.14 10.99
CA PHE A 23 2.11 5.03 11.85
C PHE A 23 1.66 5.57 13.21
N GLY A 24 0.58 4.99 13.75
CA GLY A 24 0.03 5.37 15.05
C GLY A 24 -1.26 4.62 15.35
N ASP A 25 -1.89 5.01 16.46
CA ASP A 25 -3.18 4.47 16.89
C ASP A 25 -4.34 5.25 16.24
N LEU A 26 -5.28 4.54 15.62
CA LEU A 26 -6.45 5.14 14.98
C LEU A 26 -7.56 5.47 15.98
N ASP A 27 -7.54 4.85 17.16
CA ASP A 27 -8.50 5.09 18.22
C ASP A 27 -8.09 6.31 19.09
N ASP A 28 -6.81 6.70 19.03
CA ASP A 28 -6.32 7.94 19.62
C ASP A 28 -6.52 9.13 18.65
N PRO A 29 -7.40 10.10 18.97
CA PRO A 29 -7.64 11.26 18.11
C PRO A 29 -6.45 12.22 18.01
N GLU A 30 -5.50 12.12 18.95
CA GLU A 30 -4.29 12.97 19.01
C GLU A 30 -3.10 12.39 18.26
N SER A 31 -3.19 11.13 17.82
CA SER A 31 -2.14 10.48 17.03
C SER A 31 -1.93 11.17 15.68
N GLU A 32 -0.70 11.09 15.16
CA GLU A 32 -0.37 11.72 13.87
C GLU A 32 -1.23 11.16 12.73
N ILE A 33 -1.46 9.85 12.69
CA ILE A 33 -2.29 9.22 11.67
C ILE A 33 -3.76 9.68 11.76
N SER A 34 -4.32 9.79 12.96
CA SER A 34 -5.70 10.25 13.17
C SER A 34 -5.88 11.71 12.72
N LYS A 35 -4.91 12.58 13.05
CA LYS A 35 -4.90 13.98 12.60
C LYS A 35 -4.73 14.06 11.08
N TYR A 36 -3.82 13.29 10.51
CA TYR A 36 -3.57 13.28 9.07
C TYR A 36 -4.79 12.84 8.26
N LEU A 37 -5.47 11.75 8.66
CA LEU A 37 -6.71 11.29 8.05
C LEU A 37 -7.88 12.26 8.28
N LYS A 38 -7.87 13.01 9.40
CA LYS A 38 -8.82 14.11 9.68
C LYS A 38 -8.61 15.33 8.77
N GLU A 39 -7.44 15.52 8.19
CA GLU A 39 -7.18 16.58 7.21
C GLU A 39 -7.37 16.09 5.76
N HIS A 40 -6.97 14.83 5.49
CA HIS A 40 -6.96 14.25 4.15
C HIS A 40 -8.03 13.16 4.04
N ARG A 41 -9.22 13.52 3.54
CA ARG A 41 -10.36 12.59 3.38
C ARG A 41 -10.24 11.65 2.18
N ASP A 42 -9.44 12.02 1.18
CA ASP A 42 -9.24 11.21 -0.03
C ASP A 42 -8.26 10.07 0.24
N VAL A 43 -8.80 8.99 0.79
CA VAL A 43 -8.04 7.80 1.16
C VAL A 43 -8.61 6.54 0.53
N MET A 44 -7.70 5.68 0.08
CA MET A 44 -8.02 4.40 -0.54
C MET A 44 -7.42 3.26 0.27
N VAL A 45 -8.01 2.07 0.14
CA VAL A 45 -7.47 0.82 0.68
C VAL A 45 -7.29 -0.17 -0.47
N ARG A 46 -6.41 -1.16 -0.29
CA ARG A 46 -6.28 -2.25 -1.26
C ARG A 46 -7.42 -3.24 -1.13
N LYS A 47 -7.91 -3.72 -2.27
CA LYS A 47 -8.96 -4.75 -2.40
C LYS A 47 -10.20 -4.49 -1.51
N PRO A 48 -10.86 -3.33 -1.63
CA PRO A 48 -12.05 -3.01 -0.83
C PRO A 48 -13.16 -4.05 -0.97
N GLU A 49 -13.26 -4.74 -2.12
CA GLU A 49 -14.23 -5.79 -2.42
C GLU A 49 -14.17 -7.01 -1.49
N LEU A 50 -13.03 -7.24 -0.82
CA LEU A 50 -12.87 -8.34 0.14
C LEU A 50 -13.47 -8.05 1.52
N ASN A 51 -13.95 -6.83 1.78
CA ASN A 51 -14.64 -6.44 3.03
C ASN A 51 -13.86 -6.72 4.33
N THR A 52 -12.53 -6.80 4.28
CA THR A 52 -11.67 -7.11 5.45
C THR A 52 -11.46 -5.93 6.40
N LYS A 53 -11.98 -4.75 6.05
CA LYS A 53 -11.82 -3.48 6.79
C LYS A 53 -10.35 -3.18 7.13
N PRO A 54 -9.46 -3.00 6.11
CA PRO A 54 -8.04 -2.77 6.34
C PRO A 54 -7.77 -1.53 7.20
N LYS A 55 -6.70 -1.58 8.00
CA LYS A 55 -6.16 -0.43 8.75
C LYS A 55 -4.91 0.16 8.09
N HIS A 56 -4.79 -0.01 6.78
CA HIS A 56 -3.67 0.47 5.97
C HIS A 56 -4.22 1.30 4.81
N PHE A 57 -3.95 2.60 4.85
CA PHE A 57 -4.57 3.60 3.98
C PHE A 57 -3.54 4.23 3.04
N TYR A 58 -3.98 4.56 1.83
CA TYR A 58 -3.19 5.28 0.84
C TYR A 58 -3.87 6.63 0.60
N VAL A 59 -3.16 7.71 0.88
CA VAL A 59 -3.67 9.07 0.71
C VAL A 59 -3.34 9.55 -0.71
N ARG A 60 -4.32 10.10 -1.42
CA ARG A 60 -4.20 10.48 -2.85
C ARG A 60 -3.76 9.31 -3.73
N GLY A 61 -4.25 8.11 -3.41
CA GLY A 61 -4.01 6.92 -4.22
C GLY A 61 -4.67 7.02 -5.60
N SER A 62 -4.21 6.21 -6.54
CA SER A 62 -4.89 5.97 -7.81
C SER A 62 -5.15 4.49 -8.00
N THR A 63 -6.17 4.14 -8.77
CA THR A 63 -6.47 2.75 -9.14
C THR A 63 -5.26 2.09 -9.81
N VAL A 64 -4.56 2.80 -10.68
CA VAL A 64 -3.33 2.32 -11.35
C VAL A 64 -2.22 1.94 -10.35
N ALA A 65 -2.10 2.65 -9.22
CA ALA A 65 -1.09 2.36 -8.21
C ALA A 65 -1.50 1.25 -7.22
N LEU A 66 -2.80 1.04 -7.02
CA LEU A 66 -3.34 0.16 -5.98
C LEU A 66 -3.85 -1.18 -6.50
N ASP A 67 -4.29 -1.23 -7.75
CA ASP A 67 -4.65 -2.46 -8.45
C ASP A 67 -3.42 -2.97 -9.22
N PRO A 68 -2.82 -4.10 -8.81
CA PRO A 68 -1.68 -4.67 -9.51
C PRO A 68 -1.98 -5.11 -10.95
N LEU A 69 -3.26 -5.22 -11.33
CA LEU A 69 -3.72 -5.55 -12.68
C LEU A 69 -4.03 -4.29 -13.51
N ALA A 70 -4.12 -3.11 -12.90
CA ALA A 70 -4.42 -1.85 -13.61
C ALA A 70 -3.19 -1.20 -14.24
N SER A 71 -1.98 -1.65 -13.90
CA SER A 71 -0.77 -1.28 -14.61
C SER A 71 -0.51 -2.29 -15.72
N GLU A 72 -0.59 -1.87 -16.99
CA GLU A 72 0.04 -2.60 -18.08
C GLU A 72 1.54 -2.64 -17.78
N ARG A 73 2.04 -3.83 -17.41
CA ARG A 73 3.48 -4.06 -17.39
C ARG A 73 3.85 -4.30 -18.85
N PRO A 74 4.77 -3.54 -19.45
CA PRO A 74 5.38 -3.96 -20.72
C PRO A 74 5.84 -5.39 -20.50
N GLU A 75 5.39 -6.31 -21.36
CA GLU A 75 5.63 -7.74 -21.19
C GLU A 75 7.12 -8.00 -20.91
N GLY A 76 7.44 -8.69 -19.80
CA GLY A 76 8.82 -9.15 -19.57
C GLY A 76 9.33 -9.24 -18.14
N TYR A 77 8.66 -8.70 -17.11
CA TYR A 77 9.21 -8.77 -15.75
C TYR A 77 8.16 -9.05 -14.67
N THR A 78 8.20 -10.24 -14.08
CA THR A 78 7.67 -10.55 -12.74
C THR A 78 8.84 -10.76 -11.77
N LEU A 79 8.68 -10.34 -10.50
CA LEU A 79 9.78 -10.18 -9.53
C LEU A 79 10.53 -11.48 -9.15
N PHE A 80 10.02 -12.66 -9.52
CA PHE A 80 10.57 -13.96 -9.09
C PHE A 80 10.55 -15.05 -10.16
N THR A 81 10.32 -14.72 -11.43
CA THR A 81 10.31 -15.72 -12.52
C THR A 81 10.81 -15.10 -13.81
N GLU A 82 11.76 -15.79 -14.46
CA GLU A 82 12.01 -15.63 -15.89
C GLU A 82 10.78 -16.18 -16.63
N VAL A 83 9.96 -15.31 -17.22
CA VAL A 83 8.89 -15.75 -18.11
C VAL A 83 9.56 -16.11 -19.43
N LYS A 84 9.83 -17.40 -19.65
CA LYS A 84 10.11 -17.93 -20.99
C LYS A 84 8.78 -17.93 -21.74
N PHE A 85 8.65 -16.97 -22.66
CA PHE A 85 7.69 -16.85 -23.76
C PHE A 85 6.37 -17.63 -23.61
N LEU A 86 5.25 -16.90 -23.53
CA LEU A 86 3.97 -17.43 -23.99
C LEU A 86 3.67 -16.81 -25.34
N ASP A 87 3.61 -17.66 -26.37
CA ASP A 87 3.24 -17.22 -27.72
C ASP A 87 1.88 -16.51 -27.69
N HIS A 88 1.84 -15.38 -28.38
CA HIS A 88 0.61 -14.64 -28.66
C HIS A 88 -0.30 -15.49 -29.55
N ILE A 89 -1.30 -16.15 -28.96
CA ILE A 89 -2.42 -16.72 -29.71
C ILE A 89 -3.51 -15.65 -29.73
N GLY A 90 -3.51 -14.84 -30.78
CA GLY A 90 -4.52 -13.80 -30.98
C GLY A 90 -5.94 -14.35 -31.14
N GLY A 91 -6.93 -13.47 -30.92
CA GLY A 91 -8.30 -13.67 -31.39
C GLY A 91 -9.36 -12.83 -30.68
N HIS A 92 -9.63 -11.64 -31.24
CA HIS A 92 -10.74 -10.68 -31.00
C HIS A 92 -10.59 -9.67 -29.87
#